data_AF-C8WYV5-F1
#
_entry.id   AF-C8WYV5-F1
#
_cell.length_a   1.000
_cell.length_b   1.000
_cell.length_c   1.000
_cell.angle_alpha   90.00
_cell.angle_beta   90.00
_cell.angle_gamma   90.00
#
_symmetry.space_group_name_H-M   'P 1'
#
loop_
_entity.id
_entity.type
_entity.pdbx_description
1 polymer ?
#
loop_
_entity_poly.entity_id
_entity_poly.type
_entity_poly.pdbx_seq_one_letter_code
_entity_poly.pdbx_strand_id
1 'polypeptide(L)'
;MILRGERFGMVAIAVIVALTIVAVSSGFAQEGAEGLPQEPETVEQRRIIALLQQQREELSERKVRLDEWENELKILQNEVEEKLARIKKARVALEGLLNQKERIEGQRVADLSSIYQRMDPGRAAAALDTMEQDLAIGILSQMRSKGAGEILNEMSKEKAAELSRAFTRLDTASPP
;
A
#
# COMPACT_ATOMS: atom_id res chain seq x y z
N MET A 1 -56.29 50.54 -67.81
CA MET A 1 -55.66 49.49 -68.63
C MET A 1 -55.48 48.27 -67.72
N ILE A 2 -56.55 47.49 -67.54
CA ILE A 2 -56.82 46.18 -68.15
C ILE A 2 -56.26 45.02 -67.31
N LEU A 3 -57.19 44.47 -66.53
CA LEU A 3 -57.42 43.09 -66.11
C LEU A 3 -56.68 41.94 -66.85
N ARG A 4 -56.33 40.91 -66.05
CA ARG A 4 -56.76 39.49 -66.18
C ARG A 4 -56.00 38.54 -67.12
N GLY A 5 -55.80 37.33 -66.59
CA GLY A 5 -55.60 36.08 -67.35
C GLY A 5 -54.32 35.35 -66.94
N GLU A 6 -54.37 34.28 -66.14
CA GLU A 6 -54.56 32.90 -66.63
C GLU A 6 -53.38 32.45 -67.53
N ARG A 7 -52.63 31.36 -67.34
CA ARG A 7 -52.91 30.09 -66.67
C ARG A 7 -51.61 29.27 -66.59
N PHE A 8 -51.32 28.66 -65.44
CA PHE A 8 -51.61 27.24 -65.16
C PHE A 8 -51.00 26.29 -66.21
N GLY A 9 -49.85 25.68 -65.91
CA GLY A 9 -49.34 24.59 -66.74
C GLY A 9 -48.06 23.95 -66.21
N MET A 10 -47.08 24.74 -65.77
CA MET A 10 -45.72 24.20 -65.54
C MET A 10 -45.22 24.28 -64.09
N VAL A 11 -45.88 25.03 -63.21
CA VAL A 11 -45.49 25.16 -61.79
C VAL A 11 -46.14 24.05 -60.91
N ALA A 12 -47.15 23.35 -61.43
CA ALA A 12 -47.98 22.42 -60.65
C ALA A 12 -47.35 21.04 -60.38
N ILE A 13 -46.23 20.67 -61.02
CA ILE A 13 -45.64 19.32 -60.85
C ILE A 13 -44.33 19.35 -60.05
N ALA A 14 -43.55 20.44 -60.14
CA ALA A 14 -42.30 20.56 -59.38
C ALA A 14 -42.52 20.91 -57.88
N VAL A 15 -43.65 21.52 -57.52
CA VAL A 15 -43.97 21.86 -56.12
C VAL A 15 -44.52 20.67 -55.34
N ILE A 16 -45.09 19.65 -56.00
CA ILE A 16 -45.75 18.51 -55.33
C ILE A 16 -44.75 17.42 -54.90
N VAL A 17 -43.58 17.30 -55.54
CA VAL A 17 -42.56 16.31 -55.14
C VAL A 17 -41.65 16.82 -54.03
N ALA A 18 -41.40 18.14 -53.97
CA ALA A 18 -40.69 18.74 -52.84
C ALA A 18 -41.57 18.86 -51.57
N LEU A 19 -42.91 18.91 -51.72
CA LEU A 19 -43.84 18.87 -50.58
C LEU A 19 -44.16 17.47 -50.07
N THR A 20 -43.81 16.39 -50.76
CA THR A 20 -44.10 15.01 -50.29
C THR A 20 -42.95 14.35 -49.55
N ILE A 21 -41.71 14.89 -49.61
CA ILE A 21 -40.59 14.43 -48.77
C ILE A 21 -40.41 15.32 -47.52
N VAL A 22 -40.98 16.53 -47.49
CA VAL A 22 -41.01 17.41 -46.29
C VAL A 22 -42.34 17.30 -45.51
N ALA A 23 -43.35 16.58 -46.02
CA ALA A 23 -44.58 16.25 -45.29
C ALA A 23 -44.51 14.94 -44.49
N VAL A 24 -43.36 14.25 -44.45
CA VAL A 24 -43.03 13.30 -43.38
C VAL A 24 -42.29 14.05 -42.28
N SER A 25 -42.86 15.15 -41.80
CA SER A 25 -42.36 15.93 -40.66
C SER A 25 -43.49 16.60 -39.87
N SER A 26 -44.75 16.43 -40.28
CA SER A 26 -45.92 17.04 -39.64
C SER A 26 -47.13 16.09 -39.50
N GLY A 27 -46.87 14.77 -39.51
CA GLY A 27 -47.86 13.70 -39.33
C GLY A 27 -47.81 12.95 -37.99
N PHE A 28 -47.03 13.43 -37.02
CA PHE A 28 -47.03 12.94 -35.63
C PHE A 28 -47.26 14.10 -34.65
N ALA A 29 -48.26 14.92 -34.95
CA ALA A 29 -48.88 15.76 -33.94
C ALA A 29 -50.24 15.13 -33.65
N GLN A 30 -50.44 14.78 -32.37
CA GLN A 30 -51.73 14.47 -31.76
C GLN A 30 -52.17 13.00 -31.73
N GLU A 31 -51.42 12.17 -30.99
CA GLU A 31 -52.01 11.18 -30.09
C GLU A 31 -50.99 10.74 -29.03
N GLY A 32 -50.57 11.71 -28.21
CA GLY A 32 -49.92 11.48 -26.94
C GLY A 32 -50.74 12.21 -25.90
N ALA A 33 -52.01 11.82 -25.77
CA ALA A 33 -52.87 12.31 -24.71
C ALA A 33 -52.11 12.13 -23.40
N GLU A 34 -51.95 13.25 -22.69
CA GLU A 34 -51.61 13.29 -21.28
C GLU A 34 -52.47 12.24 -20.57
N GLY A 35 -51.87 11.09 -20.30
CA GLY A 35 -52.30 10.23 -19.22
C GLY A 35 -51.96 10.97 -17.95
N LEU A 36 -52.88 11.86 -17.52
CA LEU A 36 -52.99 12.26 -16.13
C LEU A 36 -52.76 10.99 -15.28
N PRO A 37 -52.00 11.05 -14.18
CA PRO A 37 -51.82 9.89 -13.32
C PRO A 37 -53.22 9.38 -12.98
N GLN A 38 -53.61 8.24 -13.56
CA GLN A 38 -54.94 7.69 -13.33
C GLN A 38 -54.98 7.42 -11.85
N GLU A 39 -55.84 8.15 -11.14
CA GLU A 39 -56.06 7.86 -9.74
C GLU A 39 -56.48 6.40 -9.67
N PRO A 40 -55.80 5.58 -8.86
CA PRO A 40 -56.00 4.14 -8.89
C PRO A 40 -57.48 3.85 -8.69
N GLU A 41 -58.14 3.34 -9.73
CA GLU A 41 -59.59 3.32 -9.84
C GLU A 41 -60.22 2.37 -8.83
N THR A 42 -59.44 1.38 -8.35
CA THR A 42 -59.87 0.41 -7.35
C THR A 42 -59.08 0.51 -6.04
N VAL A 43 -59.73 0.14 -4.93
CA VAL A 43 -59.10 0.11 -3.58
C VAL A 43 -57.87 -0.80 -3.55
N GLU A 44 -57.91 -1.92 -4.30
CA GLU A 44 -56.78 -2.85 -4.40
C GLU A 44 -55.59 -2.26 -5.14
N GLN A 45 -55.81 -1.50 -6.23
CA GLN A 45 -54.74 -0.82 -6.96
C GLN A 45 -54.03 0.22 -6.07
N ARG A 46 -54.77 1.04 -5.29
CA ARG A 46 -54.11 2.00 -4.38
C ARG A 46 -53.32 1.30 -3.29
N ARG A 47 -53.81 0.16 -2.78
CA ARG A 47 -53.09 -0.65 -1.79
C ARG A 47 -51.78 -1.22 -2.35
N ILE A 48 -51.79 -1.74 -3.57
CA ILE A 48 -50.58 -2.26 -4.23
C ILE A 48 -49.58 -1.13 -4.49
N ILE A 49 -50.04 0.02 -4.98
CA ILE A 49 -49.17 1.19 -5.20
C ILE A 49 -48.54 1.67 -3.90
N ALA A 50 -49.31 1.76 -2.82
CA ALA A 50 -48.79 2.15 -1.50
C ALA A 50 -47.72 1.16 -0.99
N LEU A 51 -47.94 -0.15 -1.16
CA LEU A 51 -46.95 -1.18 -0.80
C LEU A 51 -45.66 -1.05 -1.63
N LEU A 52 -45.78 -0.81 -2.94
CA LEU A 52 -44.61 -0.62 -3.81
C LEU A 52 -43.85 0.67 -3.49
N GLN A 53 -44.55 1.75 -3.13
CA GLN A 53 -43.93 2.99 -2.67
C GLN A 53 -43.16 2.76 -1.36
N GLN A 54 -43.78 2.10 -0.38
CA GLN A 54 -43.15 1.74 0.88
C GLN A 54 -41.89 0.88 0.66
N GLN A 55 -41.97 -0.14 -0.20
CA GLN A 55 -40.82 -0.98 -0.53
C GLN A 55 -39.71 -0.20 -1.23
N ARG A 56 -40.05 0.73 -2.14
CA ARG A 56 -39.06 1.59 -2.80
C ARG A 56 -38.35 2.49 -1.80
N GLU A 57 -39.08 3.05 -0.84
CA GLU A 57 -38.50 3.90 0.19
C GLU A 57 -37.56 3.11 1.09
N GLU A 58 -37.95 1.91 1.54
CA GLU A 58 -37.09 1.03 2.32
C GLU A 58 -35.80 0.63 1.56
N LEU A 59 -35.92 0.28 0.27
CA LEU A 59 -34.77 -0.03 -0.58
C LEU A 59 -33.88 1.19 -0.80
N SER A 60 -34.45 2.38 -0.95
CA SER A 60 -33.72 3.63 -1.08
C SER A 60 -32.91 3.94 0.17
N GLU A 61 -33.51 3.82 1.36
CA GLU A 61 -32.81 4.00 2.64
C GLU A 61 -31.67 2.99 2.82
N ARG A 62 -31.92 1.72 2.48
CA ARG A 62 -30.89 0.67 2.53
C ARG A 62 -29.73 0.99 1.59
N LYS A 63 -30.01 1.48 0.38
CA LYS A 63 -28.98 1.86 -0.59
C LYS A 63 -28.12 3.00 -0.06
N VAL A 64 -28.73 4.07 0.48
CA VAL A 64 -27.99 5.18 1.08
C VAL A 64 -27.07 4.69 2.21
N ARG A 65 -27.56 3.83 3.11
CA ARG A 65 -26.72 3.25 4.18
C ARG A 65 -25.57 2.41 3.64
N LEU A 66 -25.78 1.63 2.59
CA LEU A 66 -24.72 0.83 1.96
C LEU A 66 -23.67 1.72 1.30
N ASP A 67 -24.10 2.77 0.59
CA ASP A 67 -23.20 3.74 -0.04
C ASP A 67 -22.37 4.48 1.02
N GLU A 68 -22.95 4.82 2.18
CA GLU A 68 -22.23 5.40 3.32
C GLU A 68 -21.16 4.43 3.88
N TRP A 69 -21.53 3.17 4.12
CA TRP A 69 -20.60 2.16 4.61
C TRP A 69 -19.47 1.85 3.61
N GLU A 70 -19.78 1.80 2.31
CA GLU A 70 -18.76 1.59 1.29
C GLU A 70 -17.72 2.72 1.30
N ASN A 71 -18.19 3.97 1.42
CA ASN A 71 -17.29 5.13 1.53
C ASN A 71 -16.45 5.08 2.81
N GLU A 72 -17.05 4.75 3.96
CA GLU A 72 -16.32 4.62 5.22
C GLU A 72 -15.26 3.51 5.16
N LEU A 73 -15.63 2.33 4.65
CA LEU A 73 -14.69 1.22 4.47
C LEU A 73 -13.54 1.59 3.54
N LYS A 74 -13.80 2.34 2.47
CA LYS A 74 -12.77 2.81 1.56
C LYS A 74 -11.79 3.77 2.23
N ILE A 75 -12.29 4.69 3.05
CA ILE A 75 -11.43 5.60 3.85
C ILE A 75 -10.56 4.79 4.80
N LEU A 76 -11.16 3.84 5.53
CA LEU A 76 -10.46 3.01 6.50
C LEU A 76 -9.41 2.11 5.84
N GLN A 77 -9.73 1.54 4.67
CA GLN A 77 -8.80 0.76 3.87
C GLN A 77 -7.58 1.60 3.48
N ASN A 78 -7.80 2.81 2.95
CA ASN A 78 -6.71 3.71 2.57
C ASN A 78 -5.83 4.07 3.78
N GLU A 79 -6.44 4.33 4.95
CA GLU A 79 -5.70 4.64 6.18
C GLU A 79 -4.84 3.44 6.64
N VAL A 80 -5.38 2.21 6.54
CA VAL A 80 -4.65 0.98 6.86
C VAL A 80 -3.48 0.78 5.89
N GLU A 81 -3.71 0.96 4.59
CA GLU A 81 -2.67 0.85 3.57
C GLU A 81 -1.54 1.86 3.80
N GLU A 82 -1.89 3.12 4.13
CA GLU A 82 -0.91 4.16 4.45
C GLU A 82 -0.11 3.81 5.72
N LYS A 83 -0.79 3.39 6.79
CA LYS A 83 -0.14 2.94 8.04
C LYS A 83 0.81 1.77 7.78
N LEU A 84 0.38 0.79 6.98
CA LEU A 84 1.20 -0.36 6.63
C LEU A 84 2.44 0.05 5.82
N ALA A 85 2.29 0.97 4.87
CA ALA A 85 3.41 1.52 4.11
C ALA A 85 4.43 2.23 5.02
N ARG A 86 3.96 3.04 5.98
CA ARG A 86 4.82 3.70 6.97
C ARG A 86 5.58 2.70 7.84
N ILE A 87 4.91 1.66 8.34
CA ILE A 87 5.52 0.61 9.16
C ILE A 87 6.58 -0.15 8.35
N LYS A 88 6.27 -0.54 7.11
CA LYS A 88 7.24 -1.23 6.22
C LYS A 88 8.47 -0.36 5.98
N LYS A 89 8.29 0.93 5.69
CA LYS A 89 9.40 1.87 5.48
C LYS A 89 10.27 2.02 6.73
N ALA A 90 9.64 2.16 7.91
CA ALA A 90 10.35 2.25 9.18
C ALA A 90 11.14 0.98 9.48
N ARG A 91 10.56 -0.20 9.22
CA ARG A 91 11.24 -1.49 9.38
C ARG A 91 12.48 -1.60 8.50
N VAL A 92 12.37 -1.30 7.20
CA VAL A 92 13.51 -1.33 6.28
C VAL A 92 14.61 -0.36 6.71
N ALA A 93 14.23 0.86 7.15
CA ALA A 93 15.20 1.82 7.66
C ALA A 93 15.91 1.30 8.93
N LEU A 94 15.17 0.70 9.86
CA LEU A 94 15.72 0.12 11.08
C LEU A 94 16.66 -1.05 10.77
N GLU A 95 16.26 -1.99 9.92
CA GLU A 95 17.11 -3.10 9.46
C GLU A 95 18.39 -2.56 8.79
N GLY A 96 18.28 -1.49 8.00
CA GLY A 96 19.45 -0.81 7.42
C GLY A 96 20.40 -0.23 8.46
N LEU A 97 19.88 0.46 9.47
CA LEU A 97 20.67 1.03 10.56
C LEU A 97 21.33 -0.05 11.43
N LEU A 98 20.63 -1.15 11.72
CA LEU A 98 21.19 -2.28 12.46
C LEU A 98 22.35 -2.93 11.69
N ASN A 99 22.15 -3.23 10.41
CA ASN A 99 23.21 -3.76 9.55
C ASN A 99 24.41 -2.81 9.46
N GLN A 100 24.16 -1.50 9.37
CA GLN A 100 25.24 -0.51 9.37
C GLN A 100 26.00 -0.50 10.69
N LYS A 101 25.28 -0.54 11.82
CA LYS A 101 25.87 -0.60 13.16
C LYS A 101 26.75 -1.85 13.30
N GLU A 102 26.24 -3.02 12.97
CA GLU A 102 26.98 -4.29 13.03
C GLU A 102 28.25 -4.26 12.17
N ARG A 103 28.17 -3.69 10.95
CA ARG A 103 29.35 -3.51 10.10
C ARG A 103 30.40 -2.59 10.73
N ILE A 104 29.97 -1.46 11.30
CA ILE A 104 30.89 -0.51 11.94
C ILE A 104 31.53 -1.13 13.18
N GLU A 105 30.74 -1.81 14.01
CA GLU A 105 31.25 -2.49 15.21
C GLU A 105 32.21 -3.62 14.84
N GLY A 106 31.84 -4.46 13.88
CA GLY A 106 32.71 -5.51 13.35
C GLY A 106 34.01 -4.98 12.78
N GLN A 107 33.97 -3.88 12.01
CA GLN A 107 35.17 -3.24 11.48
C GLN A 107 36.07 -2.70 12.59
N ARG A 108 35.50 -2.03 13.61
CA ARG A 108 36.27 -1.52 14.75
C ARG A 108 36.98 -2.64 15.51
N VAL A 109 36.29 -3.76 15.73
CA VAL A 109 36.88 -4.93 16.40
C VAL A 109 37.98 -5.55 15.52
N ALA A 110 37.78 -5.64 14.20
CA ALA A 110 38.80 -6.12 13.27
C ALA A 110 40.05 -5.22 13.22
N ASP A 111 39.86 -3.90 13.30
CA ASP A 111 40.95 -2.93 13.34
C ASP A 111 41.75 -3.08 14.66
N LEU A 112 41.06 -3.19 15.80
CA LEU A 112 41.70 -3.45 17.09
C LEU A 112 42.45 -4.79 17.09
N SER A 113 41.83 -5.86 16.58
CA SER A 113 42.47 -7.16 16.38
C SER A 113 43.78 -7.03 15.58
N SER A 114 43.76 -6.27 14.48
CA SER A 114 44.94 -6.03 13.65
C SER A 114 46.05 -5.27 14.38
N ILE A 115 45.69 -4.32 15.25
CA ILE A 115 46.66 -3.57 16.07
C ILE A 115 47.31 -4.50 17.09
N TYR A 116 46.52 -5.25 17.84
CA TYR A 116 47.04 -6.17 18.87
C TYR A 116 47.83 -7.33 18.26
N GLN A 117 47.44 -7.85 17.10
CA GLN A 117 48.19 -8.90 16.39
C GLN A 117 49.59 -8.45 15.94
N ARG A 118 49.80 -7.16 15.69
CA ARG A 118 51.13 -6.61 15.33
C ARG A 118 51.93 -6.17 16.55
N MET A 119 51.31 -6.15 17.73
CA MET A 119 51.95 -5.82 18.99
C MET A 119 52.77 -7.01 19.48
N ASP A 120 53.78 -6.75 20.30
CA ASP A 120 54.48 -7.79 21.05
C ASP A 120 53.47 -8.66 21.85
N PRO A 121 53.51 -10.00 21.75
CA PRO A 121 52.51 -10.88 22.37
C PRO A 121 52.37 -10.69 23.88
N GLY A 122 53.47 -10.48 24.61
CA GLY A 122 53.43 -10.26 26.06
C GLY A 122 52.76 -8.93 26.43
N ARG A 123 53.04 -7.87 25.67
CA ARG A 123 52.37 -6.57 25.85
C ARG A 123 50.88 -6.63 25.48
N ALA A 124 50.52 -7.36 24.42
CA ALA A 124 49.14 -7.56 24.02
C ALA A 124 48.37 -8.36 25.08
N ALA A 125 48.96 -9.43 25.61
CA ALA A 125 48.40 -10.23 26.70
C ALA A 125 48.12 -9.38 27.94
N ALA A 126 49.09 -8.60 28.39
CA ALA A 126 48.91 -7.70 29.54
C ALA A 126 47.80 -6.66 29.33
N ALA A 127 47.65 -6.13 28.12
CA ALA A 127 46.58 -5.18 27.80
C ALA A 127 45.20 -5.86 27.80
N LEU A 128 45.07 -7.04 27.18
CA LEU A 128 43.81 -7.79 27.11
C LEU A 128 43.40 -8.38 28.46
N ASP A 129 44.34 -8.68 29.36
CA ASP A 129 44.08 -9.18 30.71
C ASP A 129 43.20 -8.20 31.54
N THR A 130 43.38 -6.90 31.30
CA THR A 130 42.66 -5.82 32.00
C THR A 130 41.39 -5.34 31.28
N MET A 131 41.14 -5.87 30.09
CA MET A 131 40.02 -5.49 29.25
C MET A 131 38.73 -6.21 29.68
N GLU A 132 37.58 -5.63 29.33
CA GLU A 132 36.30 -6.34 29.44
C GLU A 132 36.37 -7.68 28.68
N GLN A 133 35.86 -8.73 29.32
CA GLN A 133 35.91 -10.09 28.80
C GLN A 133 35.33 -10.20 27.38
N ASP A 134 34.15 -9.62 27.12
CA ASP A 134 33.47 -9.75 25.84
C ASP A 134 34.22 -9.05 24.70
N LEU A 135 34.82 -7.88 24.99
CA LEU A 135 35.66 -7.17 24.02
C LEU A 135 36.97 -7.92 23.75
N ALA A 136 37.62 -8.46 24.78
CA ALA A 136 38.83 -9.27 24.62
C ALA A 136 38.54 -10.51 23.75
N ILE A 137 37.40 -11.16 23.96
CA ILE A 137 36.95 -12.29 23.15
C ILE A 137 36.70 -11.87 21.70
N GLY A 138 35.98 -10.76 21.48
CA GLY A 138 35.73 -10.24 20.13
C GLY A 138 37.01 -9.90 19.37
N ILE A 139 38.00 -9.32 20.07
CA ILE A 139 39.30 -9.00 19.50
C ILE A 139 40.07 -10.28 19.16
N LEU A 140 40.14 -11.25 20.08
CA LEU A 140 40.84 -12.52 19.86
C LEU A 140 40.17 -13.38 18.76
N SER A 141 38.84 -13.34 18.64
CA SER A 141 38.09 -14.10 17.63
C SER A 141 38.33 -13.59 16.20
N GLN A 142 38.57 -12.29 16.05
CA GLN A 142 38.92 -11.67 14.77
C GLN A 142 40.42 -11.77 14.44
N MET A 143 41.25 -12.34 15.32
CA MET A 143 42.66 -12.57 15.04
C MET A 143 42.88 -13.87 14.27
N ARG A 144 43.98 -13.92 13.52
CA ARG A 144 44.49 -15.19 12.98
C ARG A 144 44.85 -16.12 14.13
N SER A 145 44.52 -17.40 14.01
CA SER A 145 44.71 -18.42 15.07
C SER A 145 46.12 -18.44 15.67
N LYS A 146 47.15 -18.21 14.84
CA LYS A 146 48.54 -18.12 15.31
C LYS A 146 48.76 -16.96 16.30
N GLY A 147 48.33 -15.75 15.95
CA GLY A 147 48.51 -14.58 16.81
C GLY A 147 47.67 -14.65 18.09
N ALA A 148 46.44 -15.16 17.99
CA ALA A 148 45.62 -15.43 19.17
C ALA A 148 46.29 -16.46 20.10
N GLY A 149 46.86 -17.53 19.54
CA GLY A 149 47.59 -18.55 20.31
C GLY A 149 48.85 -18.02 20.98
N GLU A 150 49.62 -17.18 20.30
CA GLU A 150 50.82 -16.52 20.86
C GLU A 150 50.43 -15.61 22.04
N ILE A 151 49.36 -14.82 21.91
CA ILE A 151 48.89 -13.95 23.00
C ILE A 151 48.35 -14.79 24.18
N LEU A 152 47.53 -15.81 23.93
CA LEU A 152 47.01 -16.68 24.98
C LEU A 152 48.12 -17.41 25.75
N ASN A 153 49.24 -17.72 25.10
CA ASN A 153 50.40 -18.34 25.75
C ASN A 153 51.12 -17.40 26.72
N GLU A 154 51.08 -16.09 26.46
CA GLU A 154 51.66 -15.05 27.33
C GLU A 154 50.70 -14.58 28.44
N MET A 155 49.42 -14.97 28.38
CA MET A 155 48.43 -14.68 29.43
C MET A 155 48.57 -15.63 30.63
N SER A 156 47.97 -15.26 31.76
CA SER A 156 47.84 -16.20 32.90
C SER A 156 46.97 -17.41 32.51
N LYS A 157 47.31 -18.59 33.07
CA LYS A 157 46.60 -19.85 32.77
C LYS A 157 45.10 -19.73 33.09
N GLU A 158 44.78 -19.06 34.18
CA GLU A 158 43.42 -18.82 34.65
C GLU A 158 42.64 -17.97 33.66
N LYS A 159 43.24 -16.86 33.18
CA LYS A 159 42.58 -15.95 32.24
C LYS A 159 42.43 -16.56 30.85
N ALA A 160 43.46 -17.23 30.33
CA ALA A 160 43.37 -17.95 29.06
C ALA A 160 42.26 -19.02 29.09
N ALA A 161 42.14 -19.78 30.19
CA ALA A 161 41.07 -20.76 30.36
C ALA A 161 39.68 -20.13 30.54
N GLU A 162 39.57 -18.96 31.17
CA GLU A 162 38.33 -18.19 31.26
C GLU A 162 37.86 -17.72 29.87
N LEU A 163 38.73 -17.03 29.13
CA LEU A 163 38.42 -16.52 27.78
C LEU A 163 38.08 -17.65 26.81
N SER A 164 38.81 -18.77 26.87
CA SER A 164 38.53 -19.95 26.03
C SER A 164 37.15 -20.56 26.31
N ARG A 165 36.75 -20.65 27.59
CA ARG A 165 35.42 -21.16 27.96
C ARG A 165 34.31 -20.21 27.56
N ALA A 166 34.55 -18.90 27.70
CA ALA A 166 33.58 -17.88 27.35
C ALA A 166 33.38 -17.80 25.83
N PHE A 167 34.45 -17.99 25.04
CA PHE A 167 34.39 -18.04 23.58
C PHE A 167 33.37 -19.09 23.08
N THR A 168 33.42 -20.32 23.61
CA THR A 168 32.46 -21.38 23.23
C THR A 168 31.00 -21.08 23.61
N ARG A 169 30.76 -20.17 24.56
CA ARG A 169 29.39 -19.81 25.01
C ARG A 169 28.77 -18.67 24.21
N LEU A 170 29.58 -17.81 23.59
CA LEU A 170 29.08 -16.69 22.77
C LEU A 170 28.40 -17.19 21.48
N ASP A 171 28.88 -18.31 20.91
CA ASP A 171 28.34 -18.88 19.68
C ASP A 171 26.91 -19.44 19.82
N THR A 172 26.45 -19.72 21.05
CA THR A 172 25.12 -20.31 21.30
C THR A 172 24.04 -19.28 21.65
N ALA A 173 24.38 -17.98 21.71
CA ALA A 173 23.47 -16.92 22.12
C ALA A 173 22.86 -16.11 20.96
N SER A 174 23.24 -16.38 19.70
CA SER A 174 22.61 -15.74 18.53
C SER A 174 21.27 -16.44 18.22
N PRO A 175 20.11 -15.78 18.32
CA PRO A 175 18.84 -16.37 17.89
C PRO A 175 18.84 -16.59 16.37
N PRO A 176 18.12 -17.61 15.86
CA PRO A 176 17.88 -17.78 14.43
C PRO A 176 17.05 -16.64 13.81
#